data_AF-A0A957KKV7-F1
#
_entry.id   AF-A0A957KKV7-F1
#
_cell.length_a   1.000
_cell.length_b   1.000
_cell.length_c   1.000
_cell.angle_alpha   90.00
_cell.angle_beta   90.00
_cell.angle_gamma   90.00
#
_symmetry.space_group_name_H-M   'P 1'
#
loop_
_entity.id
_entity.type
_entity.pdbx_description
1 polymer ?
#
loop_
_entity_poly.entity_id
_entity_poly.type
_entity_poly.pdbx_seq_one_letter_code
_entity_poly.pdbx_strand_id
1 'polypeptide(L)'
;DMASKIERQVEKAVRKAEQAAERAARKAERAQRRGYSRTWTVETRPTKASAAPERSEEQLKVLQMLEEGKISAAEASKLLDALS
;
A
#
# COMPACT_ATOMS: atom_id res chain seq x y z
N ASP A 1 8.28 -18.69 -30.80
CA ASP A 1 7.38 -19.13 -29.73
C ASP A 1 6.79 -17.99 -28.91
N MET A 2 5.49 -18.11 -28.62
CA MET A 2 4.73 -17.20 -27.73
C MET A 2 5.21 -17.32 -26.28
N ALA A 3 5.52 -18.53 -25.82
CA ALA A 3 6.02 -18.82 -24.48
C ALA A 3 7.29 -18.02 -24.14
N SER A 4 8.28 -18.02 -25.04
CA SER A 4 9.55 -17.28 -24.85
C SER A 4 9.38 -15.76 -24.83
N LYS A 5 8.31 -15.22 -25.44
CA LYS A 5 7.98 -13.79 -25.38
C LYS A 5 7.34 -13.43 -24.03
N ILE A 6 6.54 -14.33 -23.46
CA ILE A 6 5.90 -14.13 -22.15
C ILE A 6 6.96 -14.15 -21.05
N GLU A 7 7.88 -15.12 -21.05
CA GLU A 7 8.99 -15.20 -20.09
C GLU A 7 9.84 -13.92 -20.08
N ARG A 8 10.20 -13.41 -21.26
CA ARG A 8 10.94 -12.14 -21.39
C ARG A 8 10.19 -10.92 -20.85
N GLN A 9 8.86 -10.92 -20.92
CA GLN A 9 8.06 -9.82 -20.38
C GLN A 9 7.95 -9.92 -18.86
N VAL A 10 7.81 -11.13 -18.33
CA VAL A 10 7.81 -11.38 -16.88
C VAL A 10 9.15 -10.98 -16.27
N GLU A 11 10.28 -11.38 -16.86
CA GLU A 11 11.60 -10.96 -16.39
C GLU A 11 11.78 -9.43 -16.39
N LYS A 12 11.29 -8.75 -17.44
CA LYS A 12 11.32 -7.28 -17.50
C LYS A 12 10.45 -6.63 -16.44
N ALA A 13 9.29 -7.22 -16.14
CA ALA A 13 8.39 -6.72 -15.12
C ALA A 13 9.00 -6.87 -13.72
N VAL A 14 9.61 -8.02 -13.42
CA VAL A 14 10.31 -8.29 -12.16
C VAL A 14 11.45 -7.29 -11.95
N ARG A 15 12.33 -7.11 -12.95
CA ARG A 15 13.44 -6.14 -12.86
C ARG A 15 12.97 -4.70 -12.65
N LYS A 16 11.83 -4.31 -13.24
CA LYS A 16 11.24 -2.98 -13.02
C LYS A 16 10.67 -2.82 -11.62
N ALA A 17 10.03 -3.87 -11.08
CA ALA A 17 9.50 -3.89 -9.72
C ALA A 17 10.62 -3.77 -8.69
N GLU A 18 11.73 -4.51 -8.87
CA GLU A 18 12.91 -4.44 -8.01
C GLU A 18 13.52 -3.02 -8.00
N GLN A 19 13.70 -2.42 -9.18
CA GLN A 19 14.23 -1.04 -9.27
C GLN A 19 13.29 0.00 -8.66
N ALA A 20 11.98 -0.19 -8.76
CA ALA A 20 11.00 0.70 -8.14
C ALA A 20 11.04 0.58 -6.61
N ALA A 21 11.12 -0.65 -6.08
CA ALA A 21 11.25 -0.92 -4.66
C ALA A 21 12.53 -0.30 -4.07
N GLU A 22 13.66 -0.44 -4.76
CA GLU A 22 14.93 0.14 -4.31
C GLU A 22 14.88 1.68 -4.28
N ARG A 23 14.27 2.31 -5.30
CA ARG A 23 14.08 3.77 -5.33
C ARG A 23 13.14 4.24 -4.22
N ALA A 24 12.08 3.49 -3.93
CA ALA A 24 11.16 3.79 -2.84
C ALA A 24 11.85 3.70 -1.48
N ALA A 25 12.66 2.65 -1.25
CA ALA A 25 13.45 2.49 -0.03
C ALA A 25 14.41 3.66 0.19
N ARG A 26 15.17 4.04 -0.85
CA ARG A 26 16.09 5.19 -0.78
C ARG A 26 15.37 6.53 -0.57
N LYS A 27 14.13 6.69 -1.06
CA LYS A 27 13.31 7.89 -0.84
C LYS A 27 12.77 7.94 0.58
N ALA A 28 12.33 6.81 1.13
CA ALA A 28 11.87 6.69 2.51
C ALA A 28 13.00 6.99 3.50
N GLU A 29 14.20 6.45 3.28
CA GLU A 29 15.36 6.71 4.14
C GLU A 29 15.71 8.21 4.19
N ARG A 30 15.72 8.89 3.03
CA ARG A 30 15.97 10.35 2.96
C ARG A 30 14.86 11.17 3.62
N ALA A 31 13.61 10.72 3.54
CA ALA A 31 12.48 11.38 4.19
C ALA A 31 12.57 11.28 5.72
N GLN A 32 12.96 10.11 6.25
CA GLN A 32 13.18 9.93 7.69
C GLN A 32 14.30 10.84 8.22
N ARG A 33 15.44 10.92 7.51
CA ARG A 33 16.56 11.80 7.89
C ARG A 33 16.18 13.29 7.87
N ARG A 34 15.30 13.73 6.94
CA ARG A 34 14.81 15.12 6.87
C ARG A 34 13.69 15.41 7.87
N GLY A 35 12.90 14.42 8.27
CA GLY A 35 11.86 14.55 9.30
C GLY A 35 12.45 14.86 10.67
N TYR A 36 13.54 14.19 11.04
CA TYR A 36 14.21 14.36 12.33
C TYR A 36 14.82 15.76 12.55
N SER A 37 15.19 16.46 11.46
CA SER A 37 15.72 17.83 11.54
C SER A 37 14.64 18.91 11.69
N ARG A 38 13.36 18.60 11.40
CA ARG A 38 12.24 19.58 11.49
C ARG A 38 11.41 19.44 12.76
N THR A 39 11.63 18.40 13.56
CA THR A 39 10.80 18.09 14.73
C THR A 39 11.18 18.84 16.00
N TRP A 40 12.24 19.65 16.02
CA TRP A 40 12.62 20.38 17.24
C TRP A 40 12.04 21.80 17.38
N THR A 41 11.28 22.29 16.38
CA THR A 41 10.68 23.65 16.41
C THR A 41 9.24 23.73 15.93
N VAL A 42 8.47 22.63 15.98
CA VAL A 42 7.04 22.71 15.68
C VAL A 42 6.23 22.43 16.94
N GLU A 43 5.83 23.54 17.56
CA GLU A 43 4.76 23.68 18.53
C GLU A 43 3.62 22.70 18.27
N THR A 44 3.24 21.99 19.33
CA THR A 44 2.13 21.05 19.39
C THR A 44 0.81 21.78 19.11
N ARG A 45 0.44 21.91 17.84
CA ARG A 45 -0.97 22.08 17.49
C ARG A 45 -1.62 20.72 17.61
N PRO A 46 -2.64 20.51 18.47
CA PRO A 46 -3.37 19.26 18.48
C PRO A 46 -4.02 19.12 17.10
N THR A 47 -3.49 18.23 16.28
CA THR A 47 -4.07 17.87 15.00
C THR A 47 -5.41 17.27 15.30
N LYS A 48 -6.47 17.96 14.88
CA LYS A 48 -7.85 17.48 14.84
C LYS A 48 -7.81 16.01 14.40
N ALA A 49 -8.40 15.15 15.23
CA ALA A 49 -8.36 13.71 15.13
C ALA A 49 -8.44 13.19 13.69
N SER A 50 -7.53 12.28 13.38
CA SER A 50 -7.50 11.43 12.21
C SER A 50 -8.88 10.79 11.99
N ALA A 51 -9.59 11.22 10.95
CA ALA A 51 -10.89 10.66 10.59
C ALA A 51 -10.79 9.58 9.49
N ALA A 52 -9.67 8.86 9.39
CA ALA A 52 -9.50 7.81 8.38
C ALA A 52 -8.66 6.55 8.75
N PRO A 53 -8.41 6.17 10.02
CA PRO A 53 -7.82 4.85 10.29
C PRO A 53 -8.85 3.71 10.23
N GLU A 54 -10.09 3.93 10.70
CA GLU A 54 -11.08 2.83 10.82
C GLU A 54 -11.51 2.26 9.46
N ARG A 55 -11.71 3.12 8.45
CA ARG A 55 -11.99 2.66 7.08
C ARG A 55 -10.89 1.77 6.50
N SER A 56 -9.62 2.05 6.82
CA SER A 56 -8.51 1.22 6.37
C SER A 56 -8.53 -0.15 7.06
N GLU A 57 -8.88 -0.19 8.35
CA GLU A 57 -8.97 -1.44 9.10
C GLU A 57 -10.14 -2.32 8.65
N GLU A 58 -11.29 -1.71 8.32
CA GLU A 58 -12.47 -2.42 7.80
C GLU A 58 -12.20 -3.00 6.41
N GLN A 59 -11.54 -2.24 5.52
CA GLN A 59 -11.11 -2.74 4.20
C GLN A 59 -10.15 -3.93 4.32
N LEU A 60 -9.19 -3.86 5.25
CA LEU A 60 -8.25 -4.95 5.51
C LEU A 60 -8.95 -6.21 6.01
N LYS A 61 -9.95 -6.08 6.89
CA LYS A 61 -10.76 -7.23 7.35
C LYS A 61 -11.53 -7.89 6.21
N VAL A 62 -12.13 -7.10 5.31
CA VAL A 62 -12.85 -7.64 4.14
C VAL A 62 -11.89 -8.40 3.22
N LEU A 63 -10.69 -7.87 2.97
CA LEU A 63 -9.66 -8.55 2.18
C LEU A 63 -9.17 -9.84 2.83
N GLN A 64 -8.99 -9.85 4.15
CA GLN A 64 -8.61 -11.05 4.89
C GLN A 64 -9.71 -12.13 4.81
N MET A 65 -10.99 -11.75 4.90
CA MET A 65 -12.10 -12.70 4.75
C MET A 65 -12.18 -13.31 3.35
N LEU A 66 -11.81 -12.55 2.31
CA LEU A 66 -11.71 -13.05 0.94
C LEU A 66 -10.55 -14.06 0.81
N GLU A 67 -9.39 -13.76 1.40
CA GLU A 67 -8.22 -14.66 1.40
C GLU A 67 -8.50 -15.98 2.13
N GLU A 68 -9.21 -15.91 3.25
CA GLU A 68 -9.64 -17.08 4.02
C GLU A 68 -10.81 -17.84 3.36
N GLY A 69 -11.37 -17.33 2.25
CA GLY A 69 -12.49 -17.92 1.53
C GLY A 69 -13.83 -17.85 2.28
N LYS A 70 -13.94 -17.00 3.30
CA LYS A 70 -15.18 -16.78 4.07
C LYS A 70 -16.23 -16.00 3.29
N ILE A 71 -15.80 -15.25 2.28
CA ILE A 71 -16.66 -14.51 1.35
C ILE A 71 -16.17 -14.70 -0.09
N SER A 72 -17.09 -14.58 -1.04
CA SER A 72 -16.77 -14.58 -2.47
C SER A 72 -16.21 -13.23 -2.92
N ALA A 73 -15.51 -13.22 -4.06
CA ALA A 73 -15.02 -11.97 -4.67
C ALA A 73 -16.15 -10.96 -4.95
N ALA A 74 -17.35 -11.44 -5.31
CA ALA A 74 -18.52 -10.60 -5.54
C ALA A 74 -19.05 -9.96 -4.26
N GLU A 75 -18.98 -10.67 -3.12
CA GLU A 75 -19.37 -10.15 -1.81
C GLU A 75 -18.32 -9.17 -1.27
N ALA A 76 -17.03 -9.47 -1.43
CA ALA A 76 -15.95 -8.58 -1.06
C ALA A 76 -16.05 -7.22 -1.78
N SER A 77 -16.35 -7.23 -3.09
CA SER A 77 -16.56 -5.99 -3.85
C SER A 77 -17.69 -5.15 -3.27
N LYS A 78 -18.85 -5.75 -2.97
CA LYS A 78 -19.99 -5.02 -2.38
C LYS A 78 -19.67 -4.42 -1.02
N LEU A 79 -18.91 -5.15 -0.20
CA LEU A 79 -18.50 -4.68 1.13
C LEU A 79 -17.48 -3.54 1.01
N LEU A 80 -16.50 -3.66 0.12
CA LEU A 80 -15.53 -2.59 -0.14
C LEU A 80 -16.19 -1.32 -0.71
N ASP A 81 -17.18 -1.49 -1.60
CA ASP A 81 -17.96 -0.37 -2.14
C ASP A 81 -18.79 0.33 -1.06
N ALA A 82 -19.38 -0.42 -0.13
CA ALA A 82 -20.15 0.14 0.99
C ALA A 82 -19.27 0.88 2.02
N LEU A 83 -17.96 0.54 2.08
CA LEU A 83 -16.97 1.17 2.95
C LEU A 83 -16.30 2.41 2.31
N SER A 84 -16.58 2.69 1.03
CA SER A 84 -16.00 3.79 0.26
C SER A 84 -16.61 5.17 0.55
#